data_AF-A0A9P9T505-F1
#
_entry.id   AF-A0A9P9T505-F1
#
_cell.length_a   1.000
_cell.length_b   1.000
_cell.length_c   1.000
_cell.angle_alpha   90.00
_cell.angle_beta   90.00
_cell.angle_gamma   90.00
#
_symmetry.space_group_name_H-M   'P 1'
#
loop_
_entity.id
_entity.type
_entity.pdbx_description
1 polymer ?
#
loop_
_entity_poly.entity_id
_entity_poly.type
_entity_poly.pdbx_seq_one_letter_code
_entity_poly.pdbx_strand_id
1 'polypeptide(L)'
;MAVNHFAKNRAIARAVAIGQYEPLHPLKGSTVFKAKVLSSPTIQERWDTIKTAATEGEKMCLTREYQNHGFNEIASSPFIRALCDTIRSNQDQNSPSCLVFEWMDQDVESVTVPVFRGRPILPKVVSKAVLSALSTLKTLGAVHTDVSPNNIFVSNVEGNSPVAKLGDLSNMIVDGSAKIRVQSLPARAPEVWHGIPCRHSSDVWSFAATVGGRVQISYRRPEANLKAYVQALAMRSLRSW
;
A
#
# COMPACT_ATOMS: atom_id res chain seq x y z
N MET A 1 24.29 7.36 10.98
CA MET A 1 23.96 7.98 9.69
C MET A 1 22.46 8.33 9.50
N ALA A 2 21.51 7.69 10.19
CA ALA A 2 20.08 8.07 10.12
C ALA A 2 19.73 9.43 10.76
N VAL A 3 20.45 9.82 11.83
CA VAL A 3 20.25 11.09 12.57
C VAL A 3 20.46 12.33 11.69
N ASN A 4 21.30 12.26 10.64
CA ASN A 4 21.62 13.40 9.77
C ASN A 4 20.57 13.68 8.69
N HIS A 5 19.65 12.75 8.39
CA HIS A 5 18.55 13.03 7.45
C HIS A 5 17.36 13.70 8.16
N PHE A 6 17.13 13.35 9.43
CA PHE A 6 16.13 14.01 10.29
C PHE A 6 16.34 15.52 10.38
N ALA A 7 17.59 15.96 10.56
CA ALA A 7 17.94 17.37 10.63
C ALA A 7 17.77 18.13 9.28
N LYS A 8 17.78 17.42 8.14
CA LYS A 8 17.68 18.04 6.81
C LYS A 8 16.23 18.18 6.33
N ASN A 9 15.32 17.29 6.75
CA ASN A 9 13.91 17.41 6.37
C ASN A 9 13.18 18.36 7.34
N ARG A 10 13.16 19.66 6.99
CA ARG A 10 12.54 20.73 7.79
C ARG A 10 11.08 20.48 8.18
N ALA A 11 10.34 19.69 7.40
CA ALA A 11 8.95 19.34 7.72
C ALA A 11 8.85 18.34 8.88
N ILE A 12 9.73 17.33 8.90
CA ILE A 12 9.83 16.39 10.03
C ILE A 12 10.32 17.12 11.27
N ALA A 13 11.35 17.97 11.13
CA ALA A 13 11.85 18.79 12.23
C ALA A 13 10.76 19.69 12.81
N ARG A 14 9.81 20.19 11.99
CA ARG A 14 8.65 20.93 12.46
C ARG A 14 7.65 20.06 13.21
N ALA A 15 7.28 18.88 12.68
CA ALA A 15 6.35 17.95 13.36
C ALA A 15 6.87 17.53 14.75
N VAL A 16 8.20 17.39 14.86
CA VAL A 16 8.94 17.22 16.12
C VAL A 16 8.87 18.49 16.97
N ALA A 17 9.13 19.67 16.38
CA ALA A 17 9.15 20.93 17.12
C ALA A 17 7.78 21.38 17.64
N ILE A 18 6.67 21.00 17.00
CA ILE A 18 5.30 21.25 17.49
C ILE A 18 4.82 20.17 18.47
N GLY A 19 5.69 19.20 18.83
CA GLY A 19 5.41 18.20 19.85
C GLY A 19 4.31 17.20 19.49
N GLN A 20 4.02 16.98 18.20
CA GLN A 20 2.99 16.03 17.77
C GLN A 20 3.54 14.62 17.53
N TYR A 21 4.75 14.52 16.97
CA TYR A 21 5.35 13.25 16.61
C TYR A 21 6.83 13.18 16.98
N GLU A 22 7.28 12.03 17.47
CA GLU A 22 8.69 11.69 17.65
C GLU A 22 9.08 10.59 16.64
N PRO A 23 9.74 10.93 15.54
CA PRO A 23 10.15 9.95 14.54
C PRO A 23 11.38 9.19 15.03
N LEU A 24 11.35 7.87 14.84
CA LEU A 24 12.38 6.97 15.36
C LEU A 24 13.46 6.63 14.33
N HIS A 25 13.14 5.74 13.40
CA HIS A 25 14.08 5.24 12.40
C HIS A 25 13.39 5.10 11.04
N PRO A 26 14.15 5.21 9.94
CA PRO A 26 13.61 4.99 8.60
C PRO A 26 13.19 3.52 8.43
N LEU A 27 12.01 3.32 7.83
CA LEU A 27 11.45 2.01 7.49
C LEU A 27 11.80 1.61 6.06
N LYS A 28 11.66 2.54 5.12
CA LYS A 28 11.90 2.32 3.69
C LYS A 28 12.63 3.53 3.11
N GLY A 29 13.82 3.29 2.57
CA GLY A 29 14.69 4.36 2.06
C GLY A 29 14.98 5.42 3.13
N SER A 30 15.11 6.68 2.72
CA SER A 30 15.30 7.81 3.62
C SER A 30 14.05 8.67 3.82
N THR A 31 12.89 8.21 3.33
CA THR A 31 11.68 9.06 3.23
C THR A 31 10.46 8.53 3.97
N VAL A 32 10.49 7.29 4.47
CA VAL A 32 9.40 6.70 5.28
C VAL A 32 9.90 6.34 6.66
N PHE A 33 9.18 6.76 7.71
CA PHE A 33 9.61 6.65 9.11
C PHE A 33 8.51 6.12 10.01
N LYS A 34 8.89 5.37 11.04
CA LYS A 34 8.03 5.11 12.19
C LYS A 34 8.06 6.32 13.12
N ALA A 35 6.91 6.75 13.63
CA ALA A 35 6.81 7.85 14.57
C ALA A 35 5.91 7.54 15.76
N LYS A 36 6.33 7.96 16.96
CA LYS A 36 5.52 7.94 18.18
C LYS A 36 4.57 9.13 18.17
N VAL A 37 3.31 8.92 18.52
CA VAL A 37 2.33 10.00 18.67
C VAL A 37 2.42 10.56 20.10
N LEU A 38 2.79 11.83 20.23
CA LEU A 38 3.06 12.46 21.52
C LEU A 38 1.82 13.09 22.17
N SER A 39 0.80 13.41 21.37
CA SER A 39 -0.46 14.02 21.80
C SER A 39 -1.51 13.02 22.29
N SER A 40 -1.14 11.74 22.52
CA SER A 40 -2.08 10.71 22.93
C SER A 40 -2.39 10.82 24.44
N PRO A 41 -3.63 11.15 24.85
CA PRO A 41 -4.01 11.19 26.27
C PRO A 41 -4.15 9.79 26.90
N THR A 42 -3.99 8.72 26.11
CA THR A 42 -4.06 7.33 26.59
C THR A 42 -2.69 6.82 27.02
N ILE A 43 -2.66 6.00 28.09
CA ILE A 43 -1.46 5.34 28.64
C ILE A 43 -0.76 4.43 27.60
N GLN A 44 -1.47 4.01 26.55
CA GLN A 44 -0.92 3.13 25.52
C GLN A 44 -0.17 3.91 24.45
N GLU A 45 1.07 3.49 24.19
CA GLU A 45 1.90 4.03 23.11
C GLU A 45 1.21 3.80 21.75
N ARG A 46 1.05 4.89 21.00
CA ARG A 46 0.52 4.85 19.63
C ARG A 46 1.64 5.19 18.64
N TRP A 47 1.67 4.43 17.56
CA TRP A 47 2.62 4.59 16.46
C TRP A 47 1.86 4.99 15.19
N ASP A 48 2.50 5.80 14.36
CA ASP A 48 2.07 6.11 12.99
C ASP A 48 3.28 6.05 12.04
N THR A 49 3.02 6.09 10.74
CA THR A 49 4.07 6.13 9.70
C THR A 49 4.08 7.47 9.00
N ILE A 50 5.22 8.15 9.00
CA ILE A 50 5.41 9.42 8.30
C ILE A 50 6.10 9.15 6.96
N LYS A 51 5.44 9.50 5.86
CA LYS A 51 6.00 9.49 4.50
C LYS A 51 6.33 10.92 4.08
N THR A 52 7.53 11.12 3.56
CA THR A 52 8.09 12.41 3.15
C THR A 52 8.68 12.32 1.74
N ALA A 53 9.24 13.42 1.25
CA ALA A 53 9.91 13.47 -0.05
C ALA A 53 11.25 14.21 0.07
N ALA A 54 12.27 13.71 -0.64
CA ALA A 54 13.58 14.35 -0.76
C ALA A 54 13.82 14.94 -2.16
N THR A 55 13.15 14.41 -3.18
CA THR A 55 13.24 14.84 -4.58
C THR A 55 11.92 15.41 -5.10
N GLU A 56 11.96 16.19 -6.19
CA GLU A 56 10.73 16.70 -6.83
C GLU A 56 9.82 15.57 -7.31
N GLY A 57 10.37 14.47 -7.81
CA GLY A 57 9.59 13.30 -8.20
C GLY A 57 8.84 12.67 -7.01
N GLU A 58 9.50 12.54 -5.85
CA GLU A 58 8.84 12.06 -4.63
C GLU A 58 7.79 13.04 -4.12
N LYS A 59 8.01 14.36 -4.23
CA LYS A 59 6.99 15.36 -3.89
C LYS A 59 5.75 15.22 -4.76
N MET A 60 5.92 15.03 -6.07
CA MET A 60 4.81 14.76 -6.98
C MET A 60 4.06 13.46 -6.63
N CYS A 61 4.77 12.40 -6.23
CA CYS A 61 4.13 11.17 -5.73
C CYS A 61 3.31 11.44 -4.45
N LEU A 62 3.87 12.21 -3.51
CA LEU A 62 3.24 12.53 -2.23
C LEU A 62 1.97 13.38 -2.44
N THR A 63 2.02 14.39 -3.31
CA THR A 63 0.83 15.19 -3.67
C THR A 63 -0.25 14.34 -4.33
N ARG A 64 0.10 13.45 -5.27
CA ARG A 64 -0.88 12.54 -5.89
C ARG A 64 -1.53 11.62 -4.87
N GLU A 65 -0.74 11.03 -3.98
CA GLU A 65 -1.25 10.15 -2.94
C GLU A 65 -2.19 10.88 -1.98
N TYR A 66 -1.84 12.11 -1.58
CA TYR A 66 -2.71 12.97 -0.79
C TYR A 66 -4.06 13.22 -1.48
N GLN A 67 -4.05 13.57 -2.76
CA GLN A 67 -5.26 13.80 -3.55
C GLN A 67 -6.12 12.53 -3.65
N ASN A 68 -5.49 11.37 -3.86
CA ASN A 68 -6.20 10.09 -3.93
C ASN A 68 -6.84 9.70 -2.59
N HIS A 69 -6.22 10.05 -1.46
CA HIS A 69 -6.84 9.90 -0.14
C HIS A 69 -7.97 10.90 0.13
N GLY A 70 -8.18 11.90 -0.75
CA GLY A 70 -9.32 12.81 -0.69
C GLY A 70 -10.65 12.22 -1.14
N PHE A 71 -10.65 11.07 -1.84
CA PHE A 71 -11.89 10.37 -2.19
C PHE A 71 -12.50 9.69 -0.95
N ASN A 72 -13.79 9.91 -0.69
CA ASN A 72 -14.47 9.41 0.50
C ASN A 72 -14.47 7.88 0.57
N GLU A 73 -14.62 7.22 -0.57
CA GLU A 73 -14.58 5.76 -0.73
C GLU A 73 -13.21 5.19 -0.34
N ILE A 74 -12.13 5.92 -0.63
CA ILE A 74 -10.77 5.54 -0.23
C ILE A 74 -10.57 5.80 1.26
N ALA A 75 -10.91 6.99 1.75
CA ALA A 75 -10.72 7.39 3.14
C ALA A 75 -11.50 6.52 4.14
N SER A 76 -12.69 6.05 3.75
CA SER A 76 -13.56 5.22 4.60
C SER A 76 -13.32 3.71 4.45
N SER A 77 -12.49 3.27 3.50
CA SER A 77 -12.28 1.84 3.25
C SER A 77 -11.43 1.21 4.35
N PRO A 78 -11.92 0.15 5.04
CA PRO A 78 -11.13 -0.55 6.05
C PRO A 78 -10.03 -1.43 5.42
N PHE A 79 -9.99 -1.52 4.09
CA PHE A 79 -9.03 -2.35 3.34
C PHE A 79 -7.95 -1.53 2.64
N ILE A 80 -8.05 -0.20 2.69
CA ILE A 80 -7.02 0.72 2.23
C ILE A 80 -6.35 1.32 3.47
N ARG A 81 -5.02 1.45 3.43
CA ARG A 81 -4.24 2.01 4.54
C ARG A 81 -4.64 3.47 4.75
N ALA A 82 -5.11 3.80 5.95
CA ALA A 82 -5.65 5.10 6.29
C ALA A 82 -4.56 6.17 6.34
N LEU A 83 -4.85 7.30 5.70
CA LEU A 83 -4.17 8.57 5.92
C LEU A 83 -4.79 9.23 7.16
N CYS A 84 -4.03 9.27 8.25
CA CYS A 84 -4.50 9.77 9.55
C CYS A 84 -4.35 11.29 9.68
N ASP A 85 -3.26 11.85 9.15
CA ASP A 85 -2.88 13.25 9.35
C ASP A 85 -1.93 13.73 8.25
N THR A 86 -1.68 15.04 8.18
CA THR A 86 -0.76 15.67 7.23
C THR A 86 0.09 16.74 7.90
N ILE A 87 1.38 16.78 7.58
CA ILE A 87 2.30 17.79 8.10
C ILE A 87 2.60 18.80 7.00
N ARG A 88 2.31 20.08 7.24
CA ARG A 88 2.54 21.18 6.29
C ARG A 88 3.76 22.01 6.67
N SER A 89 4.55 22.41 5.69
CA SER A 89 5.57 23.45 5.86
C SER A 89 4.95 24.84 5.65
N ASN A 90 5.62 25.90 6.11
CA ASN A 90 5.16 27.28 5.86
C ASN A 90 5.36 27.74 4.40
N GLN A 91 6.12 26.99 3.60
CA GLN A 91 6.53 27.39 2.25
C GLN A 91 5.52 26.97 1.17
N ASP A 92 4.72 25.94 1.44
CA ASP A 92 3.68 25.45 0.53
C ASP A 92 2.42 25.12 1.33
N GLN A 93 1.38 25.94 1.16
CA GLN A 93 0.07 25.71 1.79
C GLN A 93 -0.84 24.82 0.94
N ASN A 94 -0.51 24.60 -0.34
CA ASN A 94 -1.38 23.88 -1.27
C ASN A 94 -1.18 22.37 -1.19
N SER A 95 0.02 21.90 -0.83
CA SER A 95 0.30 20.47 -0.64
C SER A 95 1.01 20.18 0.69
N PRO A 96 0.65 19.08 1.39
CA PRO A 96 1.36 18.69 2.60
C PRO A 96 2.80 18.27 2.28
N SER A 97 3.70 18.57 3.20
CA SER A 97 5.12 18.18 3.09
C SER A 97 5.36 16.75 3.57
N CYS A 98 4.48 16.22 4.42
CA CYS A 98 4.47 14.82 4.83
C CYS A 98 3.04 14.29 4.95
N LEU A 99 2.89 12.99 4.70
CA LEU A 99 1.67 12.24 4.95
C LEU A 99 1.87 11.32 6.14
N VAL A 100 0.89 11.29 7.04
CA VAL A 100 0.90 10.42 8.22
C VAL A 100 -0.14 9.33 8.02
N PHE A 101 0.31 8.10 7.94
CA PHE A 101 -0.53 6.92 7.80
C PHE A 101 -0.62 6.15 9.10
N GLU A 102 -1.71 5.41 9.27
CA GLU A 102 -1.83 4.45 10.37
C GLU A 102 -0.63 3.49 10.39
N TRP A 103 -0.19 3.11 11.59
CA TRP A 103 0.84 2.10 11.75
C TRP A 103 0.33 0.72 11.34
N MET A 104 1.17 0.00 10.58
CA MET A 104 1.04 -1.42 10.32
C MET A 104 2.42 -2.06 10.55
N ASP A 105 2.48 -3.20 11.24
CA ASP A 105 3.73 -3.79 11.73
C ASP A 105 4.78 -4.02 10.63
N GLN A 106 4.35 -4.49 9.46
CA GLN A 106 5.23 -4.75 8.32
C GLN A 106 4.46 -4.80 6.99
N ASP A 107 5.17 -4.78 5.87
CA ASP A 107 4.60 -5.15 4.58
C ASP A 107 4.62 -6.66 4.35
N VAL A 108 3.84 -7.13 3.37
CA VAL A 108 3.85 -8.53 2.98
C VAL A 108 5.23 -8.92 2.50
N GLU A 109 5.98 -8.02 1.84
CA GLU A 109 7.35 -8.33 1.37
C GLU A 109 8.22 -8.92 2.48
N SER A 110 8.18 -8.28 3.65
CA SER A 110 8.92 -8.62 4.86
C SER A 110 8.42 -9.90 5.56
N VAL A 111 7.21 -10.37 5.26
CA VAL A 111 6.71 -11.67 5.75
C VAL A 111 7.41 -12.78 4.98
N THR A 112 8.13 -13.64 5.71
CA THR A 112 8.80 -14.79 5.11
C THR A 112 7.80 -15.74 4.47
N VAL A 113 8.22 -16.35 3.35
CA VAL A 113 7.39 -17.30 2.60
C VAL A 113 6.89 -18.48 3.47
N PRO A 114 7.72 -19.09 4.34
CA PRO A 114 7.24 -20.14 5.25
C PRO A 114 6.15 -19.67 6.22
N VAL A 115 6.26 -18.46 6.78
CA VAL A 115 5.22 -17.90 7.68
C VAL A 115 3.93 -17.64 6.90
N PHE A 116 4.03 -17.02 5.73
CA PHE A 116 2.87 -16.72 4.89
C PHE A 116 2.11 -17.98 4.46
N ARG A 117 2.83 -19.07 4.14
CA ARG A 117 2.24 -20.37 3.75
C ARG A 117 1.75 -21.19 4.93
N GLY A 118 2.52 -21.19 6.02
CA GLY A 118 2.26 -21.99 7.21
C GLY A 118 1.02 -21.55 7.99
N ARG A 119 0.51 -20.35 7.70
CA ARG A 119 -0.66 -19.77 8.36
C ARG A 119 -1.78 -19.50 7.34
N PRO A 120 -2.74 -20.42 7.18
CA PRO A 120 -3.81 -20.29 6.18
C PRO A 120 -4.65 -19.01 6.27
N ILE A 121 -4.69 -18.40 7.47
CA ILE A 121 -5.38 -17.12 7.69
C ILE A 121 -4.69 -15.94 6.98
N LEU A 122 -3.37 -15.95 6.80
CA LEU A 122 -2.63 -14.83 6.21
C LEU A 122 -2.96 -14.65 4.72
N PRO A 123 -2.85 -15.67 3.84
CA PRO A 123 -3.25 -15.51 2.44
C PRO A 123 -4.72 -15.11 2.30
N LYS A 124 -5.60 -15.62 3.18
CA LYS A 124 -7.04 -15.30 3.17
C LYS A 124 -7.29 -13.83 3.51
N VAL A 125 -6.69 -13.32 4.59
CA VAL A 125 -6.86 -11.92 5.02
C VAL A 125 -6.24 -10.96 4.01
N VAL A 126 -5.04 -11.25 3.50
CA VAL A 126 -4.40 -10.46 2.43
C VAL A 126 -5.25 -10.45 1.17
N SER A 127 -5.77 -11.61 0.74
CA SER A 127 -6.62 -11.68 -0.45
C SER A 127 -7.91 -10.89 -0.28
N LYS A 128 -8.57 -11.01 0.88
CA LYS A 128 -9.77 -10.24 1.19
C LYS A 128 -9.48 -8.74 1.15
N ALA A 129 -8.39 -8.29 1.78
CA ALA A 129 -8.05 -6.89 1.82
C ALA A 129 -7.77 -6.32 0.42
N VAL A 130 -6.89 -6.96 -0.34
CA VAL A 130 -6.53 -6.47 -1.68
C VAL A 130 -7.74 -6.47 -2.62
N LEU A 131 -8.51 -7.56 -2.69
CA LEU A 131 -9.68 -7.62 -3.57
C LEU A 131 -10.77 -6.62 -3.18
N SER A 132 -10.97 -6.37 -1.88
CA SER A 132 -11.94 -5.37 -1.42
C SER A 132 -11.47 -3.95 -1.73
N ALA A 133 -10.18 -3.64 -1.55
CA ALA A 133 -9.59 -2.36 -1.94
C ALA A 133 -9.69 -2.14 -3.46
N LEU A 134 -9.38 -3.16 -4.28
CA LEU A 134 -9.56 -3.07 -5.73
C LEU A 134 -11.02 -2.87 -6.13
N SER A 135 -11.97 -3.47 -5.39
CA SER A 135 -13.40 -3.21 -5.59
C SER A 135 -13.75 -1.74 -5.33
N THR A 136 -13.20 -1.13 -4.29
CA THR A 136 -13.33 0.31 -4.02
C THR A 136 -12.75 1.16 -5.16
N LEU A 137 -11.58 0.81 -5.69
CA LEU A 137 -11.00 1.55 -6.81
C LEU A 137 -11.83 1.40 -8.10
N LYS A 138 -12.43 0.22 -8.31
CA LYS A 138 -13.33 -0.02 -9.45
C LYS A 138 -14.54 0.91 -9.44
N THR A 139 -15.15 1.16 -8.29
CA THR A 139 -16.31 2.06 -8.18
C THR A 139 -15.93 3.51 -8.50
N LEU A 140 -14.67 3.88 -8.25
CA LEU A 140 -14.11 5.19 -8.60
C LEU A 140 -13.63 5.28 -10.06
N GLY A 141 -13.72 4.21 -10.85
CA GLY A 141 -13.13 4.15 -12.18
C GLY A 141 -11.60 4.30 -12.17
N ALA A 142 -10.96 3.81 -11.10
CA ALA A 142 -9.52 3.94 -10.86
C ALA A 142 -8.81 2.58 -10.84
N VAL A 143 -7.51 2.62 -11.12
CA VAL A 143 -6.59 1.47 -11.06
C VAL A 143 -5.37 1.83 -10.24
N HIS A 144 -4.91 0.93 -9.39
CA HIS A 144 -3.76 1.11 -8.49
C HIS A 144 -2.44 1.10 -9.25
N THR A 145 -2.31 0.20 -10.23
CA THR A 145 -1.12 -0.01 -11.08
C THR A 145 0.15 -0.50 -10.37
N ASP A 146 0.15 -0.75 -9.07
CA ASP A 146 1.35 -1.20 -8.35
C ASP A 146 1.03 -2.14 -7.19
N VAL A 147 0.07 -3.05 -7.42
CA VAL A 147 -0.22 -4.12 -6.46
C VAL A 147 0.97 -5.07 -6.39
N SER A 148 1.69 -5.02 -5.28
CA SER A 148 2.89 -5.82 -5.02
C SER A 148 3.04 -6.11 -3.53
N PRO A 149 3.88 -7.08 -3.13
CA PRO A 149 4.12 -7.38 -1.71
C PRO A 149 4.56 -6.16 -0.87
N ASN A 150 5.27 -5.21 -1.48
CA ASN A 150 5.80 -4.01 -0.82
C ASN A 150 4.72 -2.97 -0.46
N ASN A 151 3.55 -3.08 -1.08
CA ASN A 151 2.45 -2.11 -0.95
C ASN A 151 1.23 -2.72 -0.23
N ILE A 152 1.33 -3.98 0.20
CA ILE A 152 0.32 -4.63 1.04
C ILE A 152 0.88 -4.67 2.46
N PHE A 153 0.21 -4.01 3.39
CA PHE A 153 0.63 -3.92 4.79
C PHE A 153 -0.12 -4.93 5.64
N VAL A 154 0.54 -5.50 6.63
CA VAL A 154 0.00 -6.48 7.56
C VAL A 154 0.38 -6.17 9.00
N SER A 155 -0.49 -6.52 9.94
CA SER A 155 -0.23 -6.44 11.38
C SER A 155 -0.73 -7.66 12.10
N ASN A 156 -0.18 -7.92 13.29
CA ASN A 156 -0.52 -9.08 14.09
C ASN A 156 -0.34 -10.40 13.30
N VAL A 157 0.73 -10.48 12.50
CA VAL A 157 1.00 -11.62 11.63
C VAL A 157 1.06 -12.92 12.42
N GLU A 158 1.60 -12.88 13.65
CA GLU A 158 1.69 -14.06 14.51
C GLU A 158 0.45 -14.34 15.37
N GLY A 159 -0.48 -13.41 15.51
CA GLY A 159 -1.69 -13.60 16.34
C GLY A 159 -2.88 -14.18 15.59
N ASN A 160 -3.98 -14.43 16.32
CA ASN A 160 -5.18 -15.08 15.78
C ASN A 160 -6.03 -14.18 14.86
N SER A 161 -5.76 -12.88 14.85
CA SER A 161 -6.53 -11.87 14.11
C SER A 161 -5.57 -10.95 13.35
N PRO A 162 -4.89 -11.44 12.30
CA PRO A 162 -4.07 -10.58 11.47
C PRO A 162 -4.95 -9.59 10.70
N VAL A 163 -4.42 -8.40 10.45
CA VAL A 163 -5.07 -7.34 9.67
C VAL A 163 -4.22 -7.09 8.43
N ALA A 164 -4.85 -6.90 7.27
CA ALA A 164 -4.16 -6.51 6.04
C ALA A 164 -4.85 -5.33 5.37
N LYS A 165 -4.06 -4.46 4.73
CA LYS A 165 -4.54 -3.29 3.99
C LYS A 165 -3.64 -3.02 2.79
N LEU A 166 -4.24 -2.59 1.67
CA LEU A 166 -3.50 -2.10 0.50
C LEU A 166 -3.13 -0.64 0.71
N GLY A 167 -1.90 -0.23 0.35
CA GLY A 167 -1.45 1.16 0.45
C GLY A 167 -0.62 1.57 -0.76
N ASP A 168 -0.01 2.76 -0.67
CA ASP A 168 0.72 3.42 -1.77
C ASP A 168 -0.14 3.70 -3.01
N LEU A 169 -1.02 4.68 -2.89
CA LEU A 169 -1.91 5.11 -3.97
C LEU A 169 -1.28 6.16 -4.88
N SER A 170 0.03 6.45 -4.75
CA SER A 170 0.69 7.53 -5.50
C SER A 170 0.69 7.35 -7.03
N ASN A 171 0.60 6.09 -7.49
CA ASN A 171 0.54 5.72 -8.90
C ASN A 171 -0.87 5.37 -9.38
N MET A 172 -1.90 5.63 -8.57
CA MET A 172 -3.28 5.42 -9.01
C MET A 172 -3.60 6.31 -10.21
N ILE A 173 -4.27 5.74 -11.21
CA ILE A 173 -4.69 6.45 -12.42
C ILE A 173 -6.15 6.10 -12.74
N VAL A 174 -6.75 6.86 -13.67
CA VAL A 174 -8.06 6.55 -14.23
C VAL A 174 -7.97 5.26 -15.07
N ASP A 175 -8.95 4.38 -14.95
CA ASP A 175 -9.01 3.11 -15.69
C ASP A 175 -8.88 3.34 -17.21
N GLY A 176 -7.92 2.66 -17.82
CA GLY A 176 -7.69 2.73 -19.26
C GLY A 176 -7.01 4.02 -19.74
N SER A 177 -6.62 4.92 -18.84
CA SER A 177 -5.96 6.19 -19.22
C SER A 177 -4.46 6.06 -19.49
N ALA A 178 -3.84 4.93 -19.13
CA ALA A 178 -2.40 4.72 -19.26
C ALA A 178 -1.96 4.75 -20.74
N LYS A 179 -1.07 5.69 -21.09
CA LYS A 179 -0.42 5.77 -22.42
C LYS A 179 0.89 4.99 -22.50
N ILE A 180 1.39 4.54 -21.35
CA ILE A 180 2.62 3.77 -21.21
C ILE A 180 2.35 2.49 -20.43
N ARG A 181 3.28 1.54 -20.50
CA ARG A 181 3.21 0.30 -19.71
C ARG A 181 3.44 0.61 -18.24
N VAL A 182 2.37 0.72 -17.48
CA VAL A 182 2.38 0.81 -16.02
C VAL A 182 2.46 -0.60 -15.41
N GLN A 183 2.44 -0.75 -14.08
CA GLN A 183 2.72 -2.01 -13.35
C GLN A 183 4.18 -2.40 -13.19
N SER A 184 4.50 -2.91 -11.99
CA SER A 184 5.78 -3.54 -11.69
C SER A 184 6.00 -4.76 -12.59
N LEU A 185 7.25 -4.97 -13.04
CA LEU A 185 7.58 -6.03 -14.00
C LEU A 185 7.15 -7.44 -13.54
N PRO A 186 7.33 -7.86 -12.27
CA PRO A 186 6.98 -9.21 -11.84
C PRO A 186 5.47 -9.49 -11.83
N ALA A 187 4.65 -8.44 -11.70
CA ALA A 187 3.21 -8.55 -11.54
C ALA A 187 2.42 -7.95 -12.72
N ARG A 188 3.11 -7.61 -13.82
CA ARG A 188 2.49 -6.95 -14.98
C ARG A 188 1.58 -7.91 -15.75
N ALA A 189 0.39 -7.44 -16.06
CA ALA A 189 -0.61 -8.17 -16.81
C ALA A 189 -0.21 -8.34 -18.29
N PRO A 190 -0.58 -9.45 -18.94
CA PRO A 190 -0.19 -9.73 -20.32
C PRO A 190 -0.71 -8.65 -21.28
N GLU A 191 -1.91 -8.12 -21.10
CA GLU A 191 -2.43 -7.03 -21.93
C GLU A 191 -1.55 -5.77 -21.85
N VAL A 192 -1.03 -5.45 -20.66
CA VAL A 192 -0.14 -4.31 -20.45
C VAL A 192 1.23 -4.55 -21.10
N TRP A 193 1.73 -5.79 -21.10
CA TRP A 193 2.92 -6.16 -21.89
C TRP A 193 2.73 -5.90 -23.39
N HIS A 194 1.52 -6.11 -23.91
CA HIS A 194 1.18 -5.85 -25.30
C HIS A 194 0.87 -4.37 -25.58
N GLY A 195 1.04 -3.48 -24.58
CA GLY A 195 0.79 -2.05 -24.73
C GLY A 195 -0.68 -1.66 -24.66
N ILE A 196 -1.57 -2.58 -24.27
CA ILE A 196 -2.96 -2.26 -23.99
C ILE A 196 -3.01 -1.51 -22.64
N PRO A 197 -3.78 -0.41 -22.53
CA PRO A 197 -3.86 0.36 -21.30
C PRO A 197 -4.25 -0.50 -20.09
N CYS A 198 -3.61 -0.24 -18.95
CA CYS A 198 -3.92 -0.89 -17.68
C CYS A 198 -5.37 -0.61 -17.27
N ARG A 199 -6.08 -1.66 -16.87
CA ARG A 199 -7.47 -1.62 -16.41
C ARG A 199 -7.59 -2.29 -15.04
N HIS A 200 -8.78 -2.24 -14.46
CA HIS A 200 -9.07 -2.95 -13.23
C HIS A 200 -8.71 -4.45 -13.30
N SER A 201 -8.93 -5.10 -14.45
CA SER A 201 -8.53 -6.51 -14.66
C SER A 201 -7.01 -6.73 -14.53
N SER A 202 -6.22 -5.73 -14.92
CA SER A 202 -4.76 -5.78 -14.82
C SER A 202 -4.31 -5.74 -13.36
N ASP A 203 -4.97 -4.98 -12.48
CA ASP A 203 -4.69 -5.02 -11.04
C ASP A 203 -5.09 -6.35 -10.41
N VAL A 204 -6.19 -6.95 -10.85
CA VAL A 204 -6.60 -8.30 -10.42
C VAL A 204 -5.54 -9.34 -10.83
N TRP A 205 -4.93 -9.19 -12.00
CA TRP A 205 -3.77 -9.99 -12.39
C TRP A 205 -2.57 -9.74 -11.46
N SER A 206 -2.22 -8.49 -11.17
CA SER A 206 -1.10 -8.18 -10.27
C SER A 206 -1.29 -8.73 -8.87
N PHE A 207 -2.53 -8.69 -8.35
CA PHE A 207 -2.91 -9.37 -7.11
C PHE A 207 -2.63 -10.87 -7.19
N ALA A 208 -3.08 -11.54 -8.25
CA ALA A 208 -2.90 -12.96 -8.42
C ALA A 208 -1.42 -13.37 -8.53
N ALA A 209 -0.62 -12.61 -9.29
CA ALA A 209 0.82 -12.83 -9.38
C ALA A 209 1.50 -12.64 -8.01
N THR A 210 1.11 -11.60 -7.28
CA THR A 210 1.63 -11.27 -5.93
C THR A 210 1.35 -12.38 -4.91
N VAL A 211 0.10 -12.83 -4.79
CA VAL A 211 -0.26 -13.89 -3.83
C VAL A 211 0.18 -15.27 -4.33
N GLY A 212 0.03 -15.55 -5.63
CA GLY A 212 0.40 -16.82 -6.24
C GLY A 212 1.88 -17.14 -6.12
N GLY A 213 2.76 -16.16 -6.36
CA GLY A 213 4.20 -16.31 -6.17
C GLY A 213 4.58 -16.64 -4.72
N ARG A 214 3.81 -16.14 -3.76
CA ARG A 214 4.06 -16.34 -2.31
C ARG A 214 3.49 -17.64 -1.78
N VAL A 215 2.40 -18.15 -2.31
CA VAL A 215 1.81 -19.45 -1.90
C VAL A 215 2.52 -20.63 -2.60
N GLN A 216 3.04 -20.41 -3.81
CA GLN A 216 3.64 -21.39 -4.72
C GLN A 216 3.10 -22.81 -4.61
N ILE A 217 2.04 -23.00 -5.40
CA ILE A 217 1.75 -24.26 -6.09
C ILE A 217 3.02 -24.65 -6.85
N SER A 218 3.48 -25.90 -6.69
CA SER A 218 4.64 -26.46 -7.37
C SER A 218 4.74 -26.01 -8.84
N TYR A 219 5.92 -25.53 -9.22
CA TYR A 219 6.31 -24.94 -10.51
C TYR A 219 6.30 -25.96 -11.68
N ARG A 220 5.35 -26.89 -11.73
CA ARG A 220 5.32 -27.90 -12.80
C ARG A 220 4.60 -27.45 -14.08
N ARG A 221 3.72 -26.43 -14.07
CA ARG A 221 3.09 -25.86 -15.29
C ARG A 221 2.61 -24.40 -15.05
N PRO A 222 3.29 -23.37 -15.59
CA PRO A 222 3.00 -21.95 -15.28
C PRO A 222 1.64 -21.43 -15.79
N GLU A 223 1.22 -21.84 -16.98
CA GLU A 223 0.11 -21.16 -17.68
C GLU A 223 -1.28 -21.71 -17.34
N ALA A 224 -1.36 -23.01 -17.02
CA ALA A 224 -2.64 -23.66 -16.74
C ALA A 224 -3.18 -23.37 -15.33
N ASN A 225 -2.30 -23.13 -14.35
CA ASN A 225 -2.69 -23.06 -12.93
C ASN A 225 -3.05 -21.66 -12.45
N LEU A 226 -2.36 -20.60 -12.91
CA LEU A 226 -2.68 -19.24 -12.46
C LEU A 226 -4.03 -18.78 -13.00
N LYS A 227 -4.30 -19.04 -14.28
CA LYS A 227 -5.59 -18.73 -14.92
C LYS A 227 -6.74 -19.50 -14.26
N ALA A 228 -6.58 -20.81 -14.02
CA ALA A 228 -7.59 -21.63 -13.36
C ALA A 228 -7.80 -21.23 -11.89
N TYR A 229 -6.76 -20.87 -11.15
CA TYR A 229 -6.87 -20.47 -9.74
C TYR A 229 -7.54 -19.09 -9.58
N VAL A 230 -7.18 -18.12 -10.43
CA VAL A 230 -7.82 -16.80 -10.45
C VAL A 230 -9.28 -16.91 -10.88
N GLN A 231 -9.58 -17.72 -11.89
CA GLN A 231 -10.96 -18.03 -12.29
C GLN A 231 -11.73 -18.73 -11.16
N ALA A 232 -11.11 -19.68 -10.44
CA ALA A 232 -11.76 -20.38 -9.33
C ALA A 232 -12.03 -19.47 -8.12
N LEU A 233 -11.11 -18.54 -7.80
CA LEU A 233 -11.32 -17.57 -6.73
C LEU A 233 -12.36 -16.51 -7.10
N ALA A 234 -12.31 -15.98 -8.33
CA ALA A 234 -13.28 -15.01 -8.83
C ALA A 234 -14.70 -15.61 -8.96
N MET A 235 -14.81 -16.88 -9.37
CA MET A 235 -16.11 -17.57 -9.45
C MET A 235 -16.66 -17.99 -8.08
N ARG A 236 -15.82 -18.17 -7.06
CA ARG A 236 -16.27 -18.45 -5.68
C ARG A 236 -16.74 -17.20 -4.96
N SER A 237 -16.13 -16.04 -5.21
CA SER A 237 -16.60 -14.77 -4.61
C SER A 237 -17.90 -14.27 -5.23
N LEU A 238 -18.21 -14.60 -6.49
CA LEU A 238 -19.47 -14.25 -7.16
C LEU A 238 -20.67 -15.11 -6.77
N ARG A 239 -20.46 -16.25 -6.07
CA ARG A 239 -21.53 -17.17 -5.66
C ARG A 239 -21.93 -17.05 -4.19
N SER A 240 -21.42 -16.06 -3.46
CA SER A 240 -21.71 -15.84 -2.04
C SER A 240 -22.17 -14.41 -1.71
N TRP A 241 -22.83 -13.77 -2.68
CA TRP A 241 -23.66 -12.58 -2.49
C TRP A 241 -25.08 -12.88 -2.99
#